data_AF-A0A843LJF4-F1
#
_entry.id   AF-A0A843LJF4-F1
#
_cell.length_a   1.000
_cell.length_b   1.000
_cell.length_c   1.000
_cell.angle_alpha   90.00
_cell.angle_beta   90.00
_cell.angle_gamma   90.00
#
_symmetry.space_group_name_H-M   'P 1'
#
loop_
_entity.id
_entity.type
_entity.pdbx_description
1 polymer ?
#
loop_
_entity_poly.entity_id
_entity_poly.type
_entity_poly.pdbx_seq_one_letter_code
_entity_poly.pdbx_strand_id
1 'polypeptide(L)'
;MLLALALIAGFVASLGSGLGADQVMEKSPSLLKSPLDASIAKRISIVEPVEGQKESYSLVGNLEEVRAVIVTDKGEQQTSFNGMIAFSASPGEKGSMKLVLTRLNLISRGVATAKGDSGVIGLSLVEPEYGSSYDSASGRTSTEFEATLHYALIDDIMGFIPSKSEEGDQFLSYTERMAGKIEGRFPEGMKAADGKDVTMNADISLELKGSVVGSIRSMKVYIDRSRLWWYIFTGPADVLLVQPVFIGTGPSDPTATGTVFNTLLERSAEIWDRCGTVRCISVISKTPIYINNNAYRVIDEAEATSLRALVNEADAVEVFVVERWDPYYDGGGACWSSGTASAKIVTCDQQLNVPCPMPSGLWGCSAGEGGTCGAVNYYHLAHELGHALNLLHPGDYRAGMVAGSSGCIMEPSGFCRDNPSVQSAKNCRSASSPLIYSGRATCTGSPDITD
;
A
#
# COMPACT_ATOMS: atom_id res chain seq x y z
N MET A 1 54.67 23.31 43.28
CA MET A 1 54.15 24.68 43.45
C MET A 1 52.70 24.65 42.97
N LEU A 2 51.69 24.48 43.83
CA LEU A 2 51.03 25.51 44.67
C LEU A 2 50.62 26.71 43.79
N LEU A 3 49.39 27.20 43.63
CA LEU A 3 48.13 27.31 44.42
C LEU A 3 47.07 27.78 43.37
N ALA A 4 45.81 27.33 43.22
CA ALA A 4 44.61 27.39 44.06
C ALA A 4 44.08 28.80 44.47
N LEU A 5 42.75 28.99 44.25
CA LEU A 5 41.78 29.91 44.92
C LEU A 5 41.82 31.41 44.56
N ALA A 6 40.74 32.23 44.54
CA ALA A 6 39.29 32.17 44.80
C ALA A 6 38.69 33.51 44.24
N LEU A 7 37.51 33.56 43.61
CA LEU A 7 36.17 33.86 44.16
C LEU A 7 36.03 35.18 44.98
N ILE A 8 35.10 36.06 44.56
CA ILE A 8 34.15 36.94 45.30
C ILE A 8 33.50 37.87 44.23
N ALA A 9 32.25 37.66 43.79
CA ALA A 9 30.95 37.93 44.43
C ALA A 9 30.61 39.44 44.58
N GLY A 10 29.55 39.86 43.88
CA GLY A 10 28.96 41.20 43.94
C GLY A 10 27.49 41.16 43.49
N PHE A 11 26.62 40.91 44.46
CA PHE A 11 25.17 40.80 44.43
C PHE A 11 24.52 42.20 44.38
N VAL A 12 23.50 42.44 43.55
CA VAL A 12 22.30 43.23 43.94
C VAL A 12 21.08 42.63 43.28
N ALA A 13 20.10 42.32 44.12
CA ALA A 13 18.80 41.75 43.81
C ALA A 13 17.68 42.80 43.91
N SER A 14 16.62 42.62 43.13
CA SER A 14 15.22 42.87 43.52
C SER A 14 14.30 42.18 42.49
N LEU A 15 13.67 41.05 42.83
CA LEU A 15 12.45 40.85 43.63
C LEU A 15 11.16 41.01 42.81
N GLY A 16 10.46 39.89 42.64
CA GLY A 16 9.07 39.84 42.19
C GLY A 16 8.55 38.44 41.89
N SER A 17 8.28 37.66 42.96
CA SER A 17 7.24 36.59 43.11
C SER A 17 6.88 35.70 41.90
N GLY A 18 6.84 34.37 41.95
CA GLY A 18 6.76 33.42 43.05
C GLY A 18 5.91 32.22 42.61
N LEU A 19 6.26 31.04 43.13
CA LEU A 19 5.47 29.79 43.23
C LEU A 19 5.35 28.87 42.00
N GLY A 20 5.79 27.62 42.19
CA GLY A 20 5.04 26.44 41.74
C GLY A 20 5.76 25.53 40.76
N ALA A 21 6.53 24.56 41.29
CA ALA A 21 6.69 23.28 40.61
C ALA A 21 5.35 22.51 40.62
N ASP A 22 5.20 21.62 39.64
CA ASP A 22 4.03 20.81 39.28
C ASP A 22 2.97 21.53 38.43
N GLN A 23 2.91 21.20 37.13
CA GLN A 23 1.69 20.65 36.50
C GLN A 23 1.91 20.24 35.02
N VAL A 24 1.55 18.97 34.76
CA VAL A 24 0.74 18.50 33.62
C VAL A 24 1.38 18.44 32.23
N MET A 25 1.63 17.19 31.79
CA MET A 25 1.58 16.78 30.40
C MET A 25 0.28 17.27 29.74
N GLU A 26 0.37 18.25 28.86
CA GLU A 26 -0.76 18.61 28.01
C GLU A 26 -0.98 17.53 26.95
N LYS A 27 -2.16 16.93 27.03
CA LYS A 27 -2.72 15.98 26.08
C LYS A 27 -2.91 16.67 24.73
N SER A 28 -2.48 16.00 23.66
CA SER A 28 -2.87 16.30 22.29
C SER A 28 -4.41 16.45 22.18
N PRO A 29 -4.93 17.54 21.59
CA PRO A 29 -6.36 17.71 21.42
C PRO A 29 -6.91 16.78 20.32
N SER A 30 -7.97 16.06 20.66
CA SER A 30 -8.75 15.22 19.75
C SER A 30 -9.46 16.07 18.68
N LEU A 31 -9.02 15.99 17.43
CA LEU A 31 -9.73 16.54 16.29
C LEU A 31 -10.80 15.56 15.79
N LEU A 32 -11.86 15.42 16.56
CA LEU A 32 -13.13 14.85 16.14
C LEU A 32 -14.22 15.73 16.72
N LYS A 33 -14.60 16.76 15.97
CA LYS A 33 -15.92 17.44 15.98
C LYS A 33 -15.82 18.77 15.22
N SER A 34 -16.22 18.77 13.96
CA SER A 34 -16.93 19.91 13.38
C SER A 34 -18.14 19.38 12.59
N PRO A 35 -19.27 20.11 12.56
CA PRO A 35 -20.53 19.61 12.01
C PRO A 35 -20.50 19.65 10.49
N LEU A 36 -21.01 18.58 9.88
CA LEU A 36 -21.24 18.42 8.46
C LEU A 36 -22.18 19.54 7.96
N ASP A 37 -21.71 20.31 6.98
CA ASP A 37 -22.49 21.39 6.37
C ASP A 37 -23.64 20.82 5.53
N ALA A 38 -24.86 21.27 5.83
CA ALA A 38 -26.12 20.66 5.40
C ALA A 38 -26.58 21.05 3.98
N SER A 39 -25.66 21.12 3.00
CA SER A 39 -26.00 21.54 1.62
C SER A 39 -25.77 20.48 0.53
N ILE A 40 -25.25 19.28 0.86
CA ILE A 40 -25.12 18.17 -0.09
C ILE A 40 -26.30 17.20 0.08
N ALA A 41 -27.50 17.71 -0.17
CA ALA A 41 -28.73 16.90 -0.19
C ALA A 41 -29.50 17.19 -1.48
N LYS A 42 -28.90 16.90 -2.64
CA LYS A 42 -29.65 16.64 -3.89
C LYS A 42 -28.71 16.21 -5.03
N ARG A 43 -28.63 14.90 -5.25
CA ARG A 43 -28.67 14.17 -6.53
C ARG A 43 -28.13 12.75 -6.30
N ILE A 44 -28.90 11.95 -5.59
CA ILE A 44 -28.80 10.48 -5.67
C ILE A 44 -29.64 10.10 -6.88
N SER A 45 -28.99 9.77 -7.98
CA SER A 45 -29.63 9.02 -9.06
C SER A 45 -29.72 7.58 -8.57
N ILE A 46 -30.90 7.14 -8.17
CA ILE A 46 -31.14 5.73 -7.86
C ILE A 46 -31.09 5.00 -9.20
N VAL A 47 -29.97 4.34 -9.48
CA VAL A 47 -29.92 3.30 -10.51
C VAL A 47 -30.77 2.16 -9.95
N GLU A 48 -31.91 1.89 -10.56
CA GLU A 48 -32.73 0.75 -10.19
C GLU A 48 -31.91 -0.53 -10.36
N PRO A 49 -31.86 -1.42 -9.36
CA PRO A 49 -31.13 -2.68 -9.48
C PRO A 49 -31.76 -3.50 -10.62
N VAL A 50 -30.92 -3.97 -11.54
CA VAL A 50 -31.31 -4.91 -12.58
C VAL A 50 -31.91 -6.14 -11.91
N GLU A 51 -33.18 -6.43 -12.19
CA GLU A 51 -33.93 -7.57 -11.66
C GLU A 51 -33.12 -8.87 -11.88
N GLY A 52 -32.70 -9.52 -10.79
CA GLY A 52 -32.11 -10.87 -10.83
C GLY A 52 -30.77 -11.07 -10.10
N GLN A 53 -30.10 -10.02 -9.61
CA GLN A 53 -28.92 -10.22 -8.75
C GLN A 53 -29.34 -10.57 -7.31
N LYS A 54 -28.97 -11.77 -6.85
CA LYS A 54 -29.05 -12.12 -5.41
C LYS A 54 -28.24 -11.09 -4.63
N GLU A 55 -28.85 -10.47 -3.62
CA GLU A 55 -28.17 -9.53 -2.73
C GLU A 55 -26.91 -10.18 -2.15
N SER A 56 -25.74 -9.65 -2.54
CA SER A 56 -24.43 -10.05 -2.02
C SER A 56 -23.93 -8.94 -1.10
N TYR A 57 -23.57 -9.31 0.12
CA TYR A 57 -23.05 -8.40 1.12
C TYR A 57 -21.56 -8.64 1.30
N SER A 58 -20.82 -7.60 1.66
CA SER A 58 -19.42 -7.72 2.07
C SER A 58 -19.32 -7.55 3.58
N LEU A 59 -18.59 -8.43 4.23
CA LEU A 59 -18.25 -8.38 5.65
C LEU A 59 -16.75 -8.11 5.78
N VAL A 60 -16.38 -6.90 6.19
CA VAL A 60 -15.00 -6.41 6.09
C VAL A 60 -14.51 -5.89 7.44
N GLY A 61 -13.28 -6.22 7.83
CA GLY A 61 -12.65 -5.68 9.04
C GLY A 61 -11.15 -5.45 8.84
N ASN A 62 -10.64 -4.40 9.46
CA ASN A 62 -9.20 -4.19 9.58
C ASN A 62 -8.65 -4.98 10.76
N LEU A 63 -7.42 -5.44 10.62
CA LEU A 63 -6.64 -6.10 11.65
C LEU A 63 -5.58 -5.12 12.13
N GLU A 64 -5.54 -4.86 13.43
CA GLU A 64 -4.62 -3.91 14.04
C GLU A 64 -3.83 -4.65 15.13
N GLU A 65 -2.51 -4.70 14.96
CA GLU A 65 -1.55 -5.31 15.87
C GLU A 65 -1.94 -6.71 16.37
N VAL A 66 -2.54 -7.54 15.51
CA VAL A 66 -2.94 -8.90 15.87
C VAL A 66 -1.70 -9.74 16.14
N ARG A 67 -1.67 -10.41 17.30
CA ARG A 67 -0.50 -11.18 17.75
C ARG A 67 -0.22 -12.34 16.79
N ALA A 68 1.05 -12.65 16.58
CA ALA A 68 1.45 -13.79 15.79
C ALA A 68 2.76 -14.43 16.27
N VAL A 69 2.89 -15.73 16.00
CA VAL A 69 4.13 -16.49 16.10
C VAL A 69 4.56 -16.90 14.71
N ILE A 70 5.81 -16.63 14.37
CA ILE A 70 6.43 -17.05 13.10
C ILE A 70 7.54 -18.03 13.43
N VAL A 71 7.51 -19.22 12.81
CA VAL A 71 8.63 -20.16 12.87
C VAL A 71 9.58 -19.83 11.72
N THR A 72 10.79 -19.42 12.07
CA THR A 72 11.86 -19.15 11.11
C THR A 72 12.92 -20.25 11.16
N ASP A 73 13.90 -20.20 10.26
CA ASP A 73 15.12 -20.99 10.34
C ASP A 73 16.01 -20.67 11.56
N LYS A 74 15.74 -19.59 12.29
CA LYS A 74 16.35 -19.23 13.60
C LYS A 74 15.53 -19.70 14.80
N GLY A 75 14.36 -20.29 14.57
CA GLY A 75 13.39 -20.69 15.59
C GLY A 75 12.18 -19.76 15.66
N GLU A 76 11.39 -19.90 16.72
CA GLU A 76 10.16 -19.14 16.93
C GLU A 76 10.45 -17.66 17.21
N GLN A 77 9.70 -16.78 16.53
CA GLN A 77 9.74 -15.34 16.67
C GLN A 77 8.32 -14.84 16.97
N GLN A 78 8.21 -13.86 17.87
CA GLN A 78 6.94 -13.20 18.16
C GLN A 78 6.86 -11.91 17.35
N THR A 79 5.68 -11.61 16.80
CA THR A 79 5.42 -10.36 16.09
C THR A 79 3.94 -9.99 16.17
N SER A 80 3.57 -8.91 15.51
CA SER A 80 2.19 -8.55 15.22
C SER A 80 2.00 -8.33 13.72
N PHE A 81 0.75 -8.52 13.28
CA PHE A 81 0.32 -8.17 11.93
C PHE A 81 -0.72 -7.06 11.95
N ASN A 82 -0.70 -6.22 10.92
CA ASN A 82 -1.80 -5.36 10.54
C ASN A 82 -2.38 -5.85 9.20
N GLY A 83 -3.52 -5.31 8.79
CA GLY A 83 -4.05 -5.51 7.44
C GLY A 83 -5.57 -5.57 7.42
N MET A 84 -6.13 -6.47 6.61
CA MET A 84 -7.58 -6.62 6.49
C MET A 84 -8.01 -8.04 6.20
N ILE A 85 -9.24 -8.34 6.60
CA ILE A 85 -9.97 -9.57 6.24
C ILE A 85 -11.34 -9.21 5.70
N ALA A 86 -11.76 -9.87 4.62
CA ALA A 86 -13.06 -9.67 4.01
C ALA A 86 -13.71 -10.97 3.55
N PHE A 87 -15.02 -11.06 3.75
CA PHE A 87 -15.86 -12.14 3.25
C PHE A 87 -16.99 -11.57 2.39
N SER A 88 -17.30 -12.21 1.27
CA SER A 88 -18.62 -12.09 0.66
C SER A 88 -19.59 -13.00 1.41
N ALA A 89 -20.78 -12.48 1.70
CA ALA A 89 -21.86 -13.22 2.34
C ALA A 89 -23.12 -13.17 1.48
N SER A 90 -23.74 -14.33 1.30
CA SER A 90 -25.03 -14.45 0.61
C SER A 90 -25.93 -15.47 1.31
N PRO A 91 -27.27 -15.32 1.21
CA PRO A 91 -28.19 -16.35 1.70
C PRO A 91 -27.95 -17.69 0.99
N GLY A 92 -27.78 -18.74 1.78
CA GLY A 92 -27.68 -20.13 1.35
C GLY A 92 -29.02 -20.87 1.40
N GLU A 93 -29.00 -22.18 1.11
CA GLU A 93 -30.20 -23.02 1.18
C GLU A 93 -30.76 -23.12 2.60
N LYS A 94 -32.09 -23.19 2.73
CA LYS A 94 -32.81 -23.35 4.01
C LYS A 94 -32.47 -22.30 5.07
N GLY A 95 -32.07 -21.09 4.66
CA GLY A 95 -31.71 -20.00 5.57
C GLY A 95 -30.31 -20.09 6.17
N SER A 96 -29.45 -20.96 5.63
CA SER A 96 -28.01 -20.93 5.90
C SER A 96 -27.37 -19.68 5.30
N MET A 97 -26.12 -19.38 5.66
CA MET A 97 -25.35 -18.29 5.07
C MET A 97 -24.13 -18.89 4.38
N LYS A 98 -23.93 -18.52 3.11
CA LYS A 98 -22.71 -18.85 2.36
C LYS A 98 -21.71 -17.72 2.58
N LEU A 99 -20.54 -18.08 3.09
CA LEU A 99 -19.39 -17.19 3.22
C LEU A 99 -18.32 -17.58 2.20
N VAL A 100 -17.68 -16.57 1.62
CA VAL A 100 -16.52 -16.72 0.74
C VAL A 100 -15.48 -15.72 1.21
N LEU A 101 -14.30 -16.18 1.61
CA LEU A 101 -13.16 -15.32 1.89
C LEU A 101 -12.72 -14.67 0.57
N THR A 102 -12.80 -13.35 0.51
CA THR A 102 -12.44 -12.57 -0.68
C THR A 102 -11.15 -11.80 -0.48
N ARG A 103 -10.76 -11.52 0.77
CA ARG A 103 -9.50 -10.84 1.09
C ARG A 103 -8.91 -11.32 2.39
N LEU A 104 -7.59 -11.47 2.37
CA LEU A 104 -6.75 -11.57 3.55
C LEU A 104 -5.44 -10.89 3.19
N ASN A 105 -5.24 -9.70 3.72
CA ASN A 105 -4.00 -8.97 3.62
C ASN A 105 -3.37 -8.91 5.01
N LEU A 106 -2.12 -9.32 5.12
CA LEU A 106 -1.36 -9.24 6.37
C LEU A 106 -0.01 -8.59 6.10
N ILE A 107 0.35 -7.63 6.95
CA ILE A 107 1.64 -6.93 6.93
C ILE A 107 2.29 -6.94 8.31
N SER A 108 3.59 -7.19 8.37
CA SER A 108 4.39 -7.13 9.60
C SER A 108 5.73 -6.47 9.34
N ARG A 109 6.31 -5.82 10.36
CA ARG A 109 7.62 -5.14 10.27
C ARG A 109 8.79 -6.10 10.04
N GLY A 110 8.57 -7.40 10.23
CA GLY A 110 9.59 -8.44 10.05
C GLY A 110 10.00 -9.14 11.33
N VAL A 111 10.78 -10.20 11.17
CA VAL A 111 11.34 -11.00 12.26
C VAL A 111 12.78 -11.41 11.94
N ALA A 112 13.55 -11.76 12.97
CA ALA A 112 14.92 -12.22 12.77
C ALA A 112 14.93 -13.63 12.15
N THR A 113 15.82 -13.85 11.18
CA THR A 113 16.09 -15.16 10.56
C THR A 113 17.57 -15.53 10.71
N ALA A 114 17.97 -16.74 10.33
CA ALA A 114 19.37 -17.15 10.35
C ALA A 114 20.21 -16.44 9.27
N LYS A 115 19.55 -15.88 8.25
CA LYS A 115 20.18 -15.18 7.12
C LYS A 115 20.14 -13.66 7.22
N GLY A 116 19.66 -13.10 8.34
CA GLY A 116 19.42 -11.68 8.54
C GLY A 116 17.98 -11.40 8.97
N ASP A 117 17.62 -10.13 9.14
CA ASP A 117 16.22 -9.77 9.38
C ASP A 117 15.40 -10.02 8.11
N SER A 118 14.15 -10.48 8.25
CA SER A 118 13.29 -10.76 7.10
C SER A 118 12.91 -9.50 6.31
N GLY A 119 13.04 -8.32 6.94
CA GLY A 119 12.38 -7.09 6.51
C GLY A 119 10.86 -7.21 6.57
N VAL A 120 10.15 -6.26 5.96
CA VAL A 120 8.68 -6.22 5.94
C VAL A 120 8.15 -7.53 5.35
N ILE A 121 7.19 -8.14 6.04
CA ILE A 121 6.50 -9.36 5.62
C ILE A 121 5.14 -8.95 5.09
N GLY A 122 4.81 -9.40 3.88
CA GLY A 122 3.51 -9.19 3.24
C GLY A 122 2.87 -10.51 2.81
N LEU A 123 1.57 -10.61 2.99
CA LEU A 123 0.77 -11.75 2.56
C LEU A 123 -0.53 -11.30 1.91
N SER A 124 -0.88 -11.94 0.80
CA SER A 124 -2.16 -11.79 0.09
C SER A 124 -2.65 -13.14 -0.43
N LEU A 125 -3.94 -13.26 -0.71
CA LEU A 125 -4.50 -14.48 -1.29
C LEU A 125 -3.96 -14.74 -2.70
N VAL A 126 -3.73 -16.02 -3.05
CA VAL A 126 -3.34 -16.41 -4.42
C VAL A 126 -4.51 -16.29 -5.40
N GLU A 127 -5.70 -16.71 -4.95
CA GLU A 127 -6.94 -16.71 -5.73
C GLU A 127 -7.90 -15.69 -5.12
N PRO A 128 -8.80 -15.09 -5.92
CA PRO A 128 -9.69 -14.03 -5.44
C PRO A 128 -10.75 -14.52 -4.45
N GLU A 129 -11.05 -15.82 -4.43
CA GLU A 129 -12.16 -16.38 -3.64
C GLU A 129 -11.82 -17.75 -3.06
N TYR A 130 -12.10 -17.93 -1.77
CA TYR A 130 -12.04 -19.23 -1.10
C TYR A 130 -13.34 -19.49 -0.33
N GLY A 131 -13.95 -20.64 -0.59
CA GLY A 131 -15.19 -21.02 0.09
C GLY A 131 -14.98 -21.23 1.58
N SER A 132 -15.85 -20.63 2.40
CA SER A 132 -15.81 -20.77 3.85
C SER A 132 -17.00 -21.59 4.34
N SER A 133 -16.75 -22.51 5.27
CA SER A 133 -17.83 -23.17 6.01
C SER A 133 -18.32 -22.26 7.14
N TYR A 134 -19.61 -22.30 7.42
CA TYR A 134 -20.22 -21.62 8.56
C TYR A 134 -21.37 -22.45 9.11
N ASP A 135 -21.29 -22.80 10.38
CA ASP A 135 -22.36 -23.46 11.13
C ASP A 135 -23.12 -22.42 11.95
N SER A 136 -24.38 -22.17 11.58
CA SER A 136 -25.21 -21.15 12.24
C SER A 136 -25.56 -21.49 13.68
N ALA A 137 -25.54 -22.78 14.07
CA ALA A 137 -25.88 -23.18 15.44
C ALA A 137 -24.74 -22.93 16.42
N SER A 138 -23.48 -23.13 15.99
CA SER A 138 -22.31 -22.99 16.87
C SER A 138 -21.44 -21.76 16.56
N GLY A 139 -21.76 -21.04 15.48
CA GLY A 139 -20.98 -19.92 14.97
C GLY A 139 -19.65 -20.33 14.33
N ARG A 140 -19.31 -21.63 14.31
CA ARG A 140 -18.00 -22.13 13.84
C ARG A 140 -17.82 -21.86 12.35
N THR A 141 -16.62 -21.43 11.99
CA THR A 141 -16.21 -21.22 10.60
C THR A 141 -14.83 -21.83 10.34
N SER A 142 -14.63 -22.33 9.12
CA SER A 142 -13.35 -22.81 8.64
C SER A 142 -13.17 -22.43 7.17
N THR A 143 -11.96 -22.00 6.81
CA THR A 143 -11.58 -21.71 5.42
C THR A 143 -10.17 -22.24 5.17
N GLU A 144 -9.99 -23.03 4.12
CA GLU A 144 -8.67 -23.41 3.61
C GLU A 144 -8.35 -22.54 2.39
N PHE A 145 -7.12 -22.04 2.31
CA PHE A 145 -6.71 -21.11 1.26
C PHE A 145 -5.23 -21.25 0.90
N GLU A 146 -4.83 -20.67 -0.23
CA GLU A 146 -3.42 -20.42 -0.54
C GLU A 146 -3.13 -18.92 -0.50
N ALA A 147 -1.94 -18.57 -0.03
CA ALA A 147 -1.48 -17.21 0.03
C ALA A 147 -0.07 -17.06 -0.57
N THR A 148 0.13 -15.92 -1.22
CA THR A 148 1.44 -15.44 -1.66
C THR A 148 2.11 -14.78 -0.47
N LEU A 149 3.33 -15.21 -0.15
CA LEU A 149 4.19 -14.64 0.87
C LEU A 149 5.35 -13.91 0.20
N HIS A 150 5.59 -12.68 0.63
CA HIS A 150 6.83 -11.96 0.37
C HIS A 150 7.41 -11.45 1.68
N TYR A 151 8.74 -11.42 1.74
CA TYR A 151 9.46 -10.68 2.76
C TYR A 151 10.76 -10.13 2.14
N ALA A 152 11.16 -8.90 2.51
CA ALA A 152 12.21 -8.15 1.81
C ALA A 152 13.54 -8.90 1.66
N LEU A 153 13.91 -9.75 2.62
CA LEU A 153 15.11 -10.60 2.54
C LEU A 153 15.13 -11.54 1.32
N ILE A 154 13.98 -11.85 0.72
CA ILE A 154 13.93 -12.57 -0.57
C ILE A 154 14.63 -11.75 -1.65
N ASP A 155 14.34 -10.46 -1.75
CA ASP A 155 14.90 -9.58 -2.76
C ASP A 155 16.41 -9.38 -2.53
N ASP A 156 16.84 -9.29 -1.27
CA ASP A 156 18.26 -9.16 -0.92
C ASP A 156 19.09 -10.39 -1.33
N ILE A 157 18.50 -11.58 -1.26
CA ILE A 157 19.19 -12.84 -1.56
C ILE A 157 19.10 -13.20 -3.04
N MET A 158 17.91 -13.05 -3.62
CA MET A 158 17.61 -13.53 -4.97
C MET A 158 17.76 -12.45 -6.04
N GLY A 159 17.81 -11.19 -5.63
CA GLY A 159 17.58 -10.06 -6.53
C GLY A 159 16.16 -10.05 -7.08
N PHE A 160 15.95 -9.22 -8.10
CA PHE A 160 14.68 -9.13 -8.81
C PHE A 160 14.66 -10.10 -9.99
N ILE A 161 13.47 -10.56 -10.35
CA ILE A 161 13.31 -11.36 -11.55
C ILE A 161 13.54 -10.45 -12.77
N PRO A 162 14.38 -10.86 -13.74
CA PRO A 162 14.59 -10.10 -14.96
C PRO A 162 13.28 -9.80 -15.68
N SER A 163 13.00 -8.52 -15.93
CA SER A 163 11.88 -8.12 -16.77
C SER A 163 12.19 -8.40 -18.24
N LYS A 164 11.14 -8.66 -19.03
CA LYS A 164 11.20 -8.63 -20.50
C LYS A 164 10.60 -7.34 -21.07
N SER A 165 10.06 -6.46 -20.22
CA SER A 165 9.55 -5.16 -20.66
C SER A 165 10.68 -4.32 -21.23
N GLU A 166 10.37 -3.56 -22.29
CA GLU A 166 11.36 -2.69 -22.93
C GLU A 166 11.69 -1.45 -22.09
N GLU A 167 10.77 -1.01 -21.20
CA GLU A 167 10.93 0.18 -20.33
C GLU A 167 11.80 -0.11 -19.09
N GLY A 168 11.91 -1.36 -18.62
CA GLY A 168 12.80 -1.71 -17.49
C GLY A 168 12.50 -1.03 -16.15
N ASP A 169 11.34 -0.43 -15.98
CA ASP A 169 10.85 0.30 -14.80
C ASP A 169 10.23 -0.61 -13.71
N GLN A 170 9.98 -1.87 -14.04
CA GLN A 170 9.33 -2.81 -13.13
C GLN A 170 10.29 -3.88 -12.59
N PHE A 171 10.59 -3.81 -11.29
CA PHE A 171 11.48 -4.74 -10.59
C PHE A 171 10.70 -5.72 -9.71
N LEU A 172 10.45 -6.89 -10.28
CA LEU A 172 9.51 -7.86 -9.73
C LEU A 172 10.18 -8.85 -8.77
N SER A 173 9.67 -8.93 -7.54
CA SER A 173 10.14 -9.88 -6.52
C SER A 173 9.81 -11.33 -6.82
N TYR A 174 10.67 -12.24 -6.36
CA TYR A 174 10.26 -13.62 -6.14
C TYR A 174 9.29 -13.68 -4.95
N THR A 175 8.36 -14.63 -4.96
CA THR A 175 7.42 -14.85 -3.86
C THR A 175 7.33 -16.34 -3.51
N GLU A 176 6.92 -16.60 -2.27
CA GLU A 176 6.71 -17.95 -1.75
C GLU A 176 5.21 -18.25 -1.65
N ARG A 177 4.86 -19.54 -1.56
CA ARG A 177 3.46 -19.96 -1.39
C ARG A 177 3.25 -20.58 -0.03
N MET A 178 2.20 -20.14 0.65
CA MET A 178 1.75 -20.68 1.92
C MET A 178 0.39 -21.38 1.74
N ALA A 179 0.23 -22.56 2.34
CA ALA A 179 -1.07 -23.16 2.58
C ALA A 179 -1.63 -22.62 3.89
N GLY A 180 -2.83 -22.06 3.86
CA GLY A 180 -3.47 -21.39 4.97
C GLY A 180 -4.75 -22.07 5.43
N LYS A 181 -5.04 -21.97 6.73
CA LYS A 181 -6.31 -22.37 7.33
C LYS A 181 -6.75 -21.32 8.34
N ILE A 182 -7.97 -20.81 8.18
CA ILE A 182 -8.67 -20.00 9.17
C ILE A 182 -9.60 -20.94 9.94
N GLU A 183 -9.48 -20.99 11.27
CA GLU A 183 -10.43 -21.67 12.15
C GLU A 183 -10.93 -20.70 13.21
N GLY A 184 -12.24 -20.53 13.31
CA GLY A 184 -12.78 -19.50 14.18
C GLY A 184 -14.27 -19.59 14.44
N ARG A 185 -14.80 -18.49 14.96
CA ARG A 185 -16.21 -18.30 15.27
C ARG A 185 -16.68 -16.90 14.89
N PHE A 186 -17.80 -16.86 14.20
CA PHE A 186 -18.70 -15.71 14.10
C PHE A 186 -19.82 -15.84 15.14
N PRO A 187 -20.66 -14.80 15.34
CA PRO A 187 -21.84 -14.89 16.18
C PRO A 187 -22.81 -16.00 15.70
N GLU A 188 -23.42 -16.72 16.63
CA GLU A 188 -24.44 -17.73 16.33
C GLU A 188 -25.65 -17.09 15.64
N GLY A 189 -26.22 -17.79 14.67
CA GLY A 189 -27.40 -17.34 13.93
C GLY A 189 -27.19 -16.06 13.10
N MET A 190 -25.93 -15.66 12.85
CA MET A 190 -25.60 -14.50 12.03
C MET A 190 -26.31 -14.54 10.67
N LYS A 191 -26.91 -13.40 10.31
CA LYS A 191 -27.55 -13.16 9.01
C LYS A 191 -26.88 -11.97 8.34
N ALA A 192 -26.85 -12.00 7.01
CA ALA A 192 -26.25 -10.91 6.25
C ALA A 192 -27.01 -9.59 6.50
N ALA A 193 -26.26 -8.51 6.72
CA ALA A 193 -26.76 -7.16 6.93
C ALA A 193 -27.92 -7.02 7.96
N ASP A 194 -27.81 -7.72 9.09
CA ASP A 194 -28.78 -7.64 10.19
C ASP A 194 -28.70 -6.34 11.01
N GLY A 195 -27.88 -5.38 10.57
CA GLY A 195 -27.69 -4.06 11.19
C GLY A 195 -26.75 -4.05 12.39
N LYS A 196 -26.05 -5.15 12.69
CA LYS A 196 -25.08 -5.23 13.80
C LYS A 196 -23.66 -5.43 13.28
N ASP A 197 -22.70 -4.79 13.95
CA ASP A 197 -21.28 -5.11 13.78
C ASP A 197 -21.05 -6.57 14.18
N VAL A 198 -20.26 -7.28 13.38
CA VAL A 198 -19.91 -8.68 13.61
C VAL A 198 -18.58 -8.73 14.33
N THR A 199 -18.47 -9.59 15.34
CA THR A 199 -17.19 -9.87 15.99
C THR A 199 -16.68 -11.24 15.56
N MET A 200 -15.41 -11.30 15.15
CA MET A 200 -14.74 -12.55 14.77
C MET A 200 -13.66 -12.90 15.79
N ASN A 201 -13.61 -14.18 16.15
CA ASN A 201 -12.47 -14.77 16.85
C ASN A 201 -11.93 -15.91 15.99
N ALA A 202 -10.66 -15.90 15.64
CA ALA A 202 -10.09 -16.93 14.78
C ALA A 202 -8.59 -17.06 14.94
N ASP A 203 -8.10 -18.24 14.62
CA ASP A 203 -6.69 -18.52 14.42
C ASP A 203 -6.44 -18.74 12.93
N ILE A 204 -5.41 -18.10 12.39
CA ILE A 204 -4.93 -18.33 11.03
C ILE A 204 -3.62 -19.11 11.14
N SER A 205 -3.60 -20.34 10.63
CA SER A 205 -2.39 -21.15 10.51
C SER A 205 -1.92 -21.15 9.07
N LEU A 206 -0.63 -20.92 8.85
CA LEU A 206 0.00 -20.85 7.54
C LEU A 206 1.25 -21.72 7.54
N GLU A 207 1.41 -22.59 6.54
CA GLU A 207 2.55 -23.48 6.36
C GLU A 207 3.17 -23.29 4.98
N LEU A 208 4.49 -23.22 4.90
CA LEU A 208 5.21 -23.04 3.64
C LEU A 208 5.02 -24.25 2.73
N LYS A 209 4.50 -24.00 1.52
CA LYS A 209 4.23 -25.00 0.49
C LYS A 209 5.27 -24.96 -0.64
N GLY A 210 5.72 -23.77 -1.02
CA GLY A 210 6.71 -23.56 -2.06
C GLY A 210 7.73 -22.51 -1.63
N SER A 211 9.00 -22.90 -1.56
CA SER A 211 10.07 -22.03 -1.07
C SER A 211 10.94 -21.49 -2.21
N VAL A 212 11.35 -20.24 -2.07
CA VAL A 212 12.46 -19.63 -2.82
C VAL A 212 13.68 -19.52 -1.90
N VAL A 213 13.52 -18.85 -0.75
CA VAL A 213 14.56 -18.72 0.28
C VAL A 213 14.25 -19.59 1.50
N GLY A 214 12.97 -19.68 1.87
CA GLY A 214 12.42 -20.50 2.93
C GLY A 214 12.82 -20.07 4.34
N SER A 215 13.14 -18.79 4.58
CA SER A 215 13.52 -18.33 5.92
C SER A 215 12.34 -18.35 6.89
N ILE A 216 11.12 -18.17 6.37
CA ILE A 216 9.86 -18.29 7.12
C ILE A 216 9.20 -19.63 6.78
N ARG A 217 8.97 -20.47 7.79
CA ARG A 217 8.46 -21.84 7.62
C ARG A 217 6.96 -21.95 7.88
N SER A 218 6.49 -21.31 8.94
CA SER A 218 5.08 -21.30 9.29
C SER A 218 4.72 -20.08 10.13
N MET A 219 3.43 -19.77 10.20
CA MET A 219 2.90 -18.65 10.97
C MET A 219 1.60 -19.06 11.65
N LYS A 220 1.38 -18.53 12.85
CA LYS A 220 0.09 -18.53 13.52
C LYS A 220 -0.29 -17.10 13.89
N VAL A 221 -1.43 -16.63 13.41
CA VAL A 221 -1.96 -15.30 13.67
C VAL A 221 -3.25 -15.43 14.47
N TYR A 222 -3.36 -14.67 15.57
CA TYR A 222 -4.47 -14.75 16.52
C TYR A 222 -5.36 -13.52 16.40
N ILE A 223 -6.58 -13.72 15.90
CA ILE A 223 -7.63 -12.71 15.78
C ILE A 223 -8.52 -12.81 17.01
N ASP A 224 -8.39 -11.86 17.94
CA ASP A 224 -9.22 -11.75 19.16
C ASP A 224 -10.19 -10.57 19.01
N ARG A 225 -11.48 -10.89 18.90
CA ARG A 225 -12.60 -9.94 18.86
C ARG A 225 -12.46 -8.81 17.83
N SER A 226 -11.91 -9.09 16.65
CA SER A 226 -11.89 -8.13 15.55
C SER A 226 -13.32 -7.81 15.10
N ARG A 227 -13.59 -6.51 14.88
CA ARG A 227 -14.88 -6.02 14.39
C ARG A 227 -14.91 -6.01 12.88
N LEU A 228 -15.98 -6.54 12.32
CA LEU A 228 -16.26 -6.54 10.90
C LEU A 228 -17.60 -5.85 10.65
N TRP A 229 -17.66 -5.07 9.57
CA TRP A 229 -18.81 -4.28 9.17
C TRP A 229 -19.45 -4.82 7.91
N TRP A 230 -20.78 -4.74 7.87
CA TRP A 230 -21.57 -5.07 6.69
C TRP A 230 -21.59 -3.91 5.70
N TYR A 231 -21.36 -4.24 4.44
CA TYR A 231 -21.46 -3.32 3.30
C TYR A 231 -22.32 -3.92 2.20
N ILE A 232 -23.09 -3.05 1.53
CA ILE A 232 -23.81 -3.36 0.29
C ILE A 232 -22.94 -2.98 -0.92
N PHE A 233 -23.07 -3.74 -2.01
CA PHE A 233 -22.64 -3.51 -3.41
C PHE A 233 -21.34 -2.72 -3.69
N THR A 234 -21.19 -1.48 -3.22
CA THR A 234 -20.00 -0.63 -3.45
C THR A 234 -18.87 -0.84 -2.44
N GLY A 235 -19.06 -1.65 -1.39
CA GLY A 235 -18.04 -1.92 -0.37
C GLY A 235 -17.55 -0.67 0.38
N PRO A 236 -16.62 -0.82 1.34
CA PRO A 236 -15.80 0.29 1.79
C PRO A 236 -14.81 0.70 0.68
N ALA A 237 -14.19 1.87 0.84
CA ALA A 237 -13.09 2.23 -0.04
C ALA A 237 -11.86 1.39 0.31
N ASP A 238 -11.17 0.91 -0.72
CA ASP A 238 -9.83 0.38 -0.59
C ASP A 238 -8.85 1.53 -0.54
N VAL A 239 -8.10 1.60 0.55
CA VAL A 239 -7.13 2.68 0.74
C VAL A 239 -5.73 2.12 0.58
N LEU A 240 -4.94 2.80 -0.23
CA LEU A 240 -3.49 2.62 -0.35
C LEU A 240 -2.79 3.85 0.23
N LEU A 241 -1.96 3.66 1.26
CA LEU A 241 -1.13 4.73 1.77
C LEU A 241 0.14 4.87 0.94
N VAL A 242 0.54 6.12 0.71
CA VAL A 242 1.86 6.45 0.17
C VAL A 242 2.67 7.23 1.20
N GLN A 243 3.93 6.85 1.37
CA GLN A 243 4.90 7.56 2.21
C GLN A 243 5.86 8.34 1.30
N PRO A 244 5.67 9.66 1.12
CA PRO A 244 6.66 10.47 0.40
C PRO A 244 7.97 10.53 1.18
N VAL A 245 9.08 10.37 0.47
CA VAL A 245 10.45 10.49 0.99
C VAL A 245 11.22 11.47 0.10
N PHE A 246 11.64 12.58 0.69
CA PHE A 246 12.32 13.68 -0.03
C PHE A 246 13.77 13.82 0.44
N ILE A 247 14.63 14.37 -0.41
CA ILE A 247 16.02 14.70 -0.08
C ILE A 247 16.08 16.17 0.35
N GLY A 248 16.49 16.40 1.59
CA GLY A 248 16.56 17.74 2.18
C GLY A 248 16.61 17.71 3.70
N THR A 249 16.65 18.88 4.31
CA THR A 249 16.77 19.03 5.78
C THR A 249 15.42 19.04 6.50
N GLY A 250 14.30 19.20 5.78
CA GLY A 250 12.96 19.25 6.35
C GLY A 250 11.97 20.06 5.51
N PRO A 251 10.72 20.25 5.98
CA PRO A 251 9.65 20.92 5.23
C PRO A 251 9.87 22.41 4.96
N SER A 252 10.81 23.04 5.66
CA SER A 252 11.18 24.45 5.44
C SER A 252 12.40 24.62 4.53
N ASP A 253 12.99 23.52 4.04
CA ASP A 253 14.13 23.55 3.14
C ASP A 253 13.66 23.96 1.73
N PRO A 254 14.03 25.15 1.23
CA PRO A 254 13.58 25.61 -0.08
C PRO A 254 14.21 24.82 -1.23
N THR A 255 15.22 24.00 -0.94
CA THR A 255 15.93 23.18 -1.92
C THR A 255 15.53 21.71 -1.86
N ALA A 256 14.66 21.30 -0.92
CA ALA A 256 14.24 19.91 -0.84
C ALA A 256 13.62 19.43 -2.16
N THR A 257 13.88 18.17 -2.51
CA THR A 257 13.20 17.53 -3.64
C THR A 257 11.72 17.29 -3.33
N GLY A 258 10.95 16.80 -4.30
CA GLY A 258 9.51 16.54 -4.11
C GLY A 258 8.63 17.71 -4.51
N THR A 259 9.19 18.70 -5.22
CA THR A 259 8.46 19.87 -5.73
C THR A 259 7.31 19.51 -6.65
N VAL A 260 7.41 18.39 -7.37
CA VAL A 260 6.35 17.90 -8.28
C VAL A 260 5.39 16.90 -7.63
N PHE A 261 5.69 16.40 -6.43
CA PHE A 261 5.00 15.25 -5.84
C PHE A 261 3.49 15.48 -5.69
N ASN A 262 3.07 16.67 -5.24
CA ASN A 262 1.65 16.96 -5.06
C ASN A 262 0.87 16.89 -6.38
N THR A 263 1.46 17.36 -7.48
CA THR A 263 0.85 17.26 -8.80
C THR A 263 0.77 15.80 -9.27
N LEU A 264 1.83 15.02 -9.10
CA LEU A 264 1.82 13.60 -9.45
C LEU A 264 0.79 12.81 -8.61
N LEU A 265 0.68 13.13 -7.32
CA LEU A 265 -0.29 12.52 -6.42
C LEU A 265 -1.73 12.87 -6.79
N GLU A 266 -1.99 14.14 -7.14
CA GLU A 266 -3.32 14.59 -7.60
C GLU A 266 -3.73 13.84 -8.87
N ARG A 267 -2.82 13.68 -9.83
CA ARG A 267 -3.05 12.92 -11.07
C ARG A 267 -3.22 11.43 -10.82
N SER A 268 -2.50 10.88 -9.85
CA SER A 268 -2.71 9.50 -9.39
C SER A 268 -4.08 9.31 -8.79
N ALA A 269 -4.50 10.19 -7.89
CA ALA A 269 -5.83 10.16 -7.30
C ALA A 269 -6.93 10.29 -8.37
N GLU A 270 -6.74 11.15 -9.37
CA GLU A 270 -7.65 11.29 -10.51
C GLU A 270 -7.82 9.96 -11.27
N ILE A 271 -6.72 9.28 -11.63
CA ILE A 271 -6.77 8.03 -12.38
C ILE A 271 -7.38 6.89 -11.57
N TRP A 272 -7.05 6.77 -10.29
CA TRP A 272 -7.59 5.72 -9.43
C TRP A 272 -9.04 5.97 -8.98
N ASP A 273 -9.48 7.23 -8.90
CA ASP A 273 -10.90 7.59 -8.67
C ASP A 273 -11.82 7.07 -9.81
N ARG A 274 -11.28 6.95 -11.03
CA ARG A 274 -12.02 6.36 -12.17
C ARG A 274 -12.45 4.93 -11.89
N CYS A 275 -11.86 4.22 -10.93
CA CYS A 275 -12.36 2.91 -10.53
C CYS A 275 -13.72 2.93 -9.80
N GLY A 276 -14.23 4.09 -9.38
CA GLY A 276 -15.32 4.25 -8.42
C GLY A 276 -16.59 3.43 -8.66
N THR A 277 -17.06 3.29 -9.90
CA THR A 277 -18.26 2.49 -10.22
C THR A 277 -18.05 0.98 -10.21
N VAL A 278 -16.81 0.52 -10.15
CA VAL A 278 -16.42 -0.91 -10.12
C VAL A 278 -15.84 -1.30 -8.77
N ARG A 279 -14.96 -0.45 -8.23
CA ARG A 279 -14.27 -0.62 -6.95
C ARG A 279 -13.63 0.70 -6.55
N CYS A 280 -13.99 1.25 -5.39
CA CYS A 280 -13.40 2.49 -4.93
C CYS A 280 -11.97 2.25 -4.40
N ILE A 281 -10.96 2.75 -5.11
CA ILE A 281 -9.54 2.72 -4.72
C ILE A 281 -9.11 4.17 -4.46
N SER A 282 -8.65 4.46 -3.25
CA SER A 282 -8.22 5.79 -2.82
C SER A 282 -6.76 5.77 -2.40
N VAL A 283 -5.99 6.72 -2.94
CA VAL A 283 -4.58 6.92 -2.63
C VAL A 283 -4.45 8.07 -1.63
N ILE A 284 -3.85 7.81 -0.47
CA ILE A 284 -3.71 8.80 0.60
C ILE A 284 -2.24 8.97 0.97
N SER A 285 -1.76 10.22 0.98
CA SER A 285 -0.39 10.53 1.37
C SER A 285 -0.24 10.71 2.88
N LYS A 286 0.81 10.12 3.44
CA LYS A 286 1.35 10.44 4.76
C LYS A 286 2.16 11.74 4.72
N THR A 287 2.57 12.21 5.91
CA THR A 287 3.52 13.32 6.04
C THR A 287 4.90 12.92 5.48
N PRO A 288 5.55 13.75 4.66
CA PRO A 288 6.85 13.42 4.09
C PRO A 288 7.95 13.16 5.12
N ILE A 289 8.80 12.17 4.82
CA ILE A 289 10.08 11.94 5.50
C ILE A 289 11.18 12.66 4.71
N TYR A 290 12.13 13.28 5.39
CA TYR A 290 13.25 13.99 4.78
C TYR A 290 14.57 13.28 5.08
N ILE A 291 15.33 12.95 4.04
CA ILE A 291 16.68 12.39 4.12
C ILE A 291 17.67 13.53 3.89
N ASN A 292 18.39 13.91 4.94
CA ASN A 292 19.42 14.95 4.88
C ASN A 292 20.73 14.37 4.32
N ASN A 293 20.73 14.00 3.04
CA ASN A 293 21.93 13.57 2.33
C ASN A 293 21.85 13.94 0.84
N ASN A 294 22.56 15.01 0.48
CA ASN A 294 22.54 15.55 -0.88
C ASN A 294 23.14 14.61 -1.95
N ALA A 295 23.87 13.56 -1.55
CA ALA A 295 24.35 12.56 -2.50
C ALA A 295 23.20 11.84 -3.24
N TYR A 296 22.02 11.76 -2.63
CA TYR A 296 20.85 11.10 -3.24
C TYR A 296 19.96 12.03 -4.07
N ARG A 297 20.38 13.27 -4.34
CA ARG A 297 19.58 14.17 -5.20
C ARG A 297 19.62 13.74 -6.65
N VAL A 298 20.78 13.32 -7.12
CA VAL A 298 21.03 12.84 -8.48
C VAL A 298 21.54 11.44 -8.32
N ILE A 299 20.83 10.45 -8.87
CA ILE A 299 21.14 9.05 -8.62
C ILE A 299 21.17 8.21 -9.90
N ASP A 300 21.95 7.14 -9.87
CA ASP A 300 21.81 5.99 -10.77
C ASP A 300 20.95 4.86 -10.14
N GLU A 301 20.77 3.74 -10.87
CA GLU A 301 20.01 2.57 -10.39
C GLU A 301 20.64 1.90 -9.15
N ALA A 302 21.97 1.89 -9.04
CA ALA A 302 22.66 1.29 -7.90
C ALA A 302 22.49 2.16 -6.64
N GLU A 303 22.56 3.48 -6.79
CA GLU A 303 22.27 4.45 -5.74
C GLU A 303 20.81 4.43 -5.32
N ALA A 304 19.87 4.17 -6.25
CA ALA A 304 18.45 3.96 -5.93
C ALA A 304 18.26 2.78 -4.95
N THR A 305 19.03 1.71 -5.11
CA THR A 305 19.01 0.57 -4.17
C THR A 305 19.45 0.99 -2.76
N SER A 306 20.51 1.80 -2.66
CA SER A 306 21.00 2.29 -1.37
C SER A 306 20.02 3.28 -0.73
N LEU A 307 19.41 4.17 -1.52
CA LEU A 307 18.41 5.12 -1.07
C LEU A 307 17.17 4.42 -0.49
N ARG A 308 16.63 3.44 -1.21
CA ARG A 308 15.43 2.68 -0.80
C ARG A 308 15.58 1.97 0.54
N ALA A 309 16.81 1.61 0.92
CA ALA A 309 17.11 0.95 2.19
C ALA A 309 17.08 1.89 3.41
N LEU A 310 17.03 3.22 3.22
CA LEU A 310 17.07 4.20 4.31
C LEU A 310 15.74 4.40 5.04
N VAL A 311 14.62 4.04 4.40
CA VAL A 311 13.28 4.11 4.97
C VAL A 311 12.65 2.73 4.84
N ASN A 312 11.84 2.33 5.82
CA ASN A 312 11.19 1.02 5.82
C ASN A 312 9.83 1.08 6.54
N GLU A 313 8.90 1.84 5.96
CA GLU A 313 7.50 1.86 6.42
C GLU A 313 6.78 0.57 6.03
N ALA A 314 6.07 -0.05 6.99
CA ALA A 314 5.48 -1.38 6.78
C ALA A 314 4.06 -1.36 6.18
N ASP A 315 3.41 -0.20 6.18
CA ASP A 315 1.98 0.00 5.89
C ASP A 315 1.72 1.03 4.77
N ALA A 316 2.74 1.38 3.98
CA ALA A 316 2.61 2.31 2.86
C ALA A 316 3.58 1.95 1.73
N VAL A 317 3.24 2.34 0.51
CA VAL A 317 4.19 2.36 -0.61
C VAL A 317 5.08 3.58 -0.40
N GLU A 318 6.39 3.37 -0.24
CA GLU A 318 7.32 4.49 -0.11
C GLU A 318 7.64 5.06 -1.50
N VAL A 319 7.50 6.38 -1.64
CA VAL A 319 7.74 7.10 -2.89
C VAL A 319 8.91 8.05 -2.66
N PHE A 320 10.09 7.63 -3.09
CA PHE A 320 11.31 8.41 -3.04
C PHE A 320 11.32 9.37 -4.22
N VAL A 321 11.37 10.67 -3.94
CA VAL A 321 11.44 11.70 -4.98
C VAL A 321 12.83 12.31 -4.97
N VAL A 322 13.62 12.02 -6.00
CA VAL A 322 14.94 12.62 -6.21
C VAL A 322 14.83 13.84 -7.13
N GLU A 323 15.93 14.57 -7.34
CA GLU A 323 15.96 15.67 -8.30
C GLU A 323 15.94 15.12 -9.73
N ARG A 324 16.80 14.14 -10.03
CA ARG A 324 16.88 13.47 -11.32
C ARG A 324 17.64 12.15 -11.29
N TRP A 325 17.51 11.40 -12.38
CA TRP A 325 18.34 10.24 -12.71
C TRP A 325 19.60 10.67 -13.50
N ASP A 326 20.74 10.02 -13.24
CA ASP A 326 21.97 10.17 -14.03
C ASP A 326 22.71 8.82 -14.18
N PRO A 327 22.73 8.18 -15.37
CA PRO A 327 22.10 8.63 -16.60
C PRO A 327 20.57 8.67 -16.46
N TYR A 328 19.90 9.33 -17.41
CA TYR A 328 18.44 9.29 -17.46
C TYR A 328 17.96 7.84 -17.51
N TYR A 329 17.06 7.51 -16.59
CA TYR A 329 16.45 6.20 -16.49
C TYR A 329 15.13 6.19 -17.28
N ASP A 330 14.84 5.09 -17.97
CA ASP A 330 13.62 4.93 -18.77
C ASP A 330 12.38 5.18 -17.89
N GLY A 331 11.38 5.90 -18.41
CA GLY A 331 10.19 6.32 -17.64
C GLY A 331 10.41 7.41 -16.56
N GLY A 332 11.66 7.68 -16.15
CA GLY A 332 12.02 8.65 -15.10
C GLY A 332 11.70 8.21 -13.67
N GLY A 333 11.36 6.95 -13.51
CA GLY A 333 11.14 6.28 -12.24
C GLY A 333 10.91 4.80 -12.44
N ALA A 334 10.72 4.10 -11.33
CA ALA A 334 10.51 2.66 -11.33
C ALA A 334 9.86 2.19 -10.02
N CYS A 335 9.28 1.00 -10.08
CA CYS A 335 8.68 0.30 -8.95
C CYS A 335 9.47 -0.97 -8.62
N TRP A 336 10.02 -1.02 -7.40
CA TRP A 336 10.64 -2.20 -6.81
C TRP A 336 9.66 -2.97 -5.95
N SER A 337 9.85 -4.29 -5.95
CA SER A 337 9.05 -5.24 -5.19
C SER A 337 7.55 -5.10 -5.48
N SER A 338 7.21 -4.88 -6.76
CA SER A 338 5.85 -4.64 -7.24
C SER A 338 4.86 -5.70 -6.74
N GLY A 339 3.67 -5.27 -6.33
CA GLY A 339 2.61 -6.13 -5.81
C GLY A 339 2.84 -6.70 -4.40
N THR A 340 3.93 -6.34 -3.71
CA THR A 340 4.26 -6.83 -2.36
C THR A 340 4.11 -5.74 -1.30
N ALA A 341 4.27 -6.11 -0.02
CA ALA A 341 4.33 -5.14 1.09
C ALA A 341 5.65 -4.36 1.13
N SER A 342 6.67 -4.79 0.40
CA SER A 342 7.97 -4.08 0.31
C SER A 342 8.02 -3.15 -0.90
N ALA A 343 6.87 -2.89 -1.54
CA ALA A 343 6.81 -2.09 -2.75
C ALA A 343 7.32 -0.66 -2.50
N LYS A 344 8.29 -0.24 -3.32
CA LYS A 344 8.92 1.08 -3.24
C LYS A 344 9.01 1.68 -4.63
N ILE A 345 8.73 2.96 -4.75
CA ILE A 345 8.81 3.72 -5.99
C ILE A 345 9.94 4.73 -5.85
N VAL A 346 10.80 4.83 -6.87
CA VAL A 346 11.73 5.95 -7.00
C VAL A 346 11.33 6.73 -8.24
N THR A 347 11.08 8.02 -8.06
CA THR A 347 10.70 8.96 -9.12
C THR A 347 11.47 10.26 -8.94
N CYS A 348 11.26 11.26 -9.81
CA CYS A 348 12.05 12.49 -9.76
C CYS A 348 11.26 13.77 -10.07
N ASP A 349 11.81 14.91 -9.63
CA ASP A 349 11.27 16.24 -9.95
C ASP A 349 11.32 16.57 -11.45
N GLN A 350 12.24 15.94 -12.20
CA GLN A 350 12.33 16.13 -13.65
C GLN A 350 11.13 15.60 -14.44
N GLN A 351 10.22 14.82 -13.83
CA GLN A 351 9.01 14.33 -14.51
C GLN A 351 8.15 15.44 -15.12
N LEU A 352 8.12 16.61 -14.47
CA LEU A 352 7.40 17.79 -14.96
C LEU A 352 8.32 18.92 -15.47
N ASN A 353 9.61 18.64 -15.63
CA ASN A 353 10.60 19.62 -16.08
C ASN A 353 11.71 18.95 -16.91
N VAL A 354 11.31 18.18 -17.92
CA VAL A 354 12.22 17.46 -18.82
C VAL A 354 13.01 18.49 -19.66
N PRO A 355 14.35 18.43 -19.70
CA PRO A 355 15.15 19.46 -20.36
C PRO A 355 15.01 19.49 -21.89
N CYS A 356 15.23 20.67 -22.48
CA CYS A 356 15.25 20.90 -23.93
C CYS A 356 16.66 21.33 -24.42
N PRO A 357 17.20 20.76 -25.53
CA PRO A 357 16.67 19.62 -26.26
C PRO A 357 16.68 18.35 -25.39
N MET A 358 15.80 17.40 -25.70
CA MET A 358 15.71 16.16 -24.92
C MET A 358 17.05 15.42 -24.92
N PRO A 359 17.43 14.78 -23.81
CA PRO A 359 18.60 13.91 -23.77
C PRO A 359 18.51 12.82 -24.82
N SER A 360 19.59 12.61 -25.58
CA SER A 360 19.66 11.56 -26.61
C SER A 360 19.80 10.18 -25.99
N GLY A 361 19.13 9.16 -26.57
CA GLY A 361 19.27 7.76 -26.15
C GLY A 361 18.25 7.30 -25.11
N LEU A 362 17.26 8.15 -24.78
CA LEU A 362 16.12 7.78 -23.94
C LEU A 362 15.11 6.93 -24.72
N TRP A 363 14.64 5.83 -24.11
CA TRP A 363 13.54 5.04 -24.67
C TRP A 363 12.29 5.92 -24.81
N GLY A 364 11.58 5.78 -25.94
CA GLY A 364 10.42 6.62 -26.28
C GLY A 364 10.75 8.06 -26.72
N CYS A 365 12.03 8.43 -26.87
CA CYS A 365 12.48 9.80 -27.18
C CYS A 365 13.34 9.89 -28.46
N SER A 366 13.01 9.17 -29.52
CA SER A 366 13.78 9.21 -30.79
C SER A 366 13.81 10.64 -31.37
N ALA A 367 15.02 11.12 -31.71
CA ALA A 367 15.20 12.42 -32.35
C ALA A 367 14.46 12.47 -33.70
N GLY A 368 13.39 13.25 -33.78
CA GLY A 368 12.54 13.38 -34.98
C GLY A 368 11.16 12.75 -34.89
N GLU A 369 10.83 12.04 -33.79
CA GLU A 369 9.52 11.38 -33.60
C GLU A 369 8.56 12.17 -32.68
N GLY A 370 8.82 13.46 -32.45
CA GLY A 370 7.86 14.33 -31.77
C GLY A 370 7.83 14.24 -30.24
N GLY A 371 8.89 13.75 -29.60
CA GLY A 371 8.99 13.80 -28.14
C GLY A 371 8.92 15.24 -27.61
N THR A 372 8.19 15.41 -26.52
CA THR A 372 8.01 16.69 -25.83
C THR A 372 9.01 16.84 -24.70
N CYS A 373 9.52 18.05 -24.48
CA CYS A 373 10.26 18.43 -23.27
C CYS A 373 9.39 19.40 -22.43
N GLY A 374 9.75 19.63 -21.17
CA GLY A 374 8.94 20.37 -20.21
C GLY A 374 8.08 19.46 -19.35
N ALA A 375 6.82 19.84 -19.11
CA ALA A 375 5.91 19.06 -18.28
C ALA A 375 5.22 17.98 -19.13
N VAL A 376 5.68 16.73 -19.00
CA VAL A 376 5.30 15.64 -19.91
C VAL A 376 4.72 14.44 -19.18
N ASN A 377 5.22 14.10 -17.99
CA ASN A 377 4.88 12.82 -17.35
C ASN A 377 3.97 13.00 -16.13
N TYR A 378 2.76 13.53 -16.37
CA TYR A 378 1.80 13.85 -15.31
C TYR A 378 1.24 12.62 -14.62
N TYR A 379 1.16 11.49 -15.33
CA TYR A 379 0.51 10.27 -14.84
C TYR A 379 1.47 9.17 -14.42
N HIS A 380 2.79 9.42 -14.45
CA HIS A 380 3.82 8.49 -14.02
C HIS A 380 3.58 7.84 -12.66
N LEU A 381 3.31 8.63 -11.61
CA LEU A 381 3.08 8.06 -10.29
C LEU A 381 1.83 7.16 -10.27
N ALA A 382 0.82 7.42 -11.11
CA ALA A 382 -0.36 6.59 -11.21
C ALA A 382 -0.02 5.21 -11.79
N HIS A 383 0.87 5.19 -12.79
CA HIS A 383 1.43 3.99 -13.40
C HIS A 383 2.24 3.16 -12.40
N GLU A 384 3.18 3.79 -11.71
CA GLU A 384 4.03 3.12 -10.71
C GLU A 384 3.22 2.55 -9.54
N LEU A 385 2.17 3.27 -9.12
CA LEU A 385 1.22 2.74 -8.15
C LEU A 385 0.44 1.54 -8.70
N GLY A 386 0.22 1.46 -10.01
CA GLY A 386 -0.32 0.28 -10.67
C GLY A 386 0.59 -0.94 -10.52
N HIS A 387 1.89 -0.76 -10.68
CA HIS A 387 2.87 -1.80 -10.36
C HIS A 387 2.86 -2.19 -8.88
N ALA A 388 2.82 -1.22 -7.97
CA ALA A 388 2.67 -1.48 -6.54
C ALA A 388 1.36 -2.24 -6.21
N LEU A 389 0.33 -2.05 -7.04
CA LEU A 389 -0.97 -2.75 -7.02
C LEU A 389 -1.00 -4.02 -7.89
N ASN A 390 0.16 -4.63 -8.15
CA ASN A 390 0.31 -5.94 -8.79
C ASN A 390 -0.17 -6.00 -10.26
N LEU A 391 -0.15 -4.86 -10.96
CA LEU A 391 -0.40 -4.77 -12.39
C LEU A 391 0.92 -4.78 -13.18
N LEU A 392 0.94 -5.46 -14.32
CA LEU A 392 2.02 -5.42 -15.32
C LEU A 392 1.64 -4.51 -16.48
N HIS A 393 2.61 -4.21 -17.33
CA HIS A 393 2.33 -3.62 -18.65
C HIS A 393 1.41 -4.54 -19.48
N PRO A 394 0.64 -3.99 -20.43
CA PRO A 394 -0.16 -4.77 -21.36
C PRO A 394 0.67 -5.79 -22.15
N GLY A 395 0.19 -7.02 -22.24
CA GLY A 395 0.86 -8.10 -22.97
C GLY A 395 1.93 -8.85 -22.18
N ASP A 396 2.41 -8.29 -21.07
CA ASP A 396 3.32 -8.99 -20.17
C ASP A 396 2.59 -10.10 -19.39
N TYR A 397 3.30 -11.20 -19.16
CA TYR A 397 2.75 -12.34 -18.42
C TYR A 397 3.68 -12.82 -17.33
N ARG A 398 3.12 -12.92 -16.13
CA ARG A 398 3.76 -13.57 -14.99
C ARG A 398 2.72 -14.22 -14.10
N ALA A 399 3.05 -15.40 -13.59
CA ALA A 399 2.21 -16.08 -12.62
C ALA A 399 2.02 -15.21 -11.36
N GLY A 400 0.76 -15.00 -10.97
CA GLY A 400 0.40 -14.22 -9.77
C GLY A 400 0.28 -12.72 -9.97
N MET A 401 0.54 -12.21 -11.18
CA MET A 401 0.37 -10.79 -11.53
C MET A 401 -0.63 -10.64 -12.68
N VAL A 402 -1.18 -9.43 -12.85
CA VAL A 402 -2.21 -9.18 -13.87
C VAL A 402 -1.71 -8.18 -14.90
N ALA A 403 -1.70 -8.61 -16.17
CA ALA A 403 -1.42 -7.72 -17.29
C ALA A 403 -2.46 -6.60 -17.38
N GLY A 404 -1.98 -5.35 -17.48
CA GLY A 404 -2.81 -4.19 -17.73
C GLY A 404 -3.59 -4.30 -19.05
N SER A 405 -4.67 -3.54 -19.16
CA SER A 405 -5.41 -3.43 -20.42
C SER A 405 -4.66 -2.57 -21.43
N SER A 406 -4.71 -2.91 -22.72
CA SER A 406 -4.10 -2.04 -23.73
C SER A 406 -4.83 -0.69 -23.81
N GLY A 407 -4.06 0.38 -24.02
CA GLY A 407 -4.50 1.77 -24.09
C GLY A 407 -4.75 2.44 -22.72
N CYS A 408 -4.46 1.76 -21.61
CA CYS A 408 -4.67 2.30 -20.26
C CYS A 408 -3.39 2.87 -19.65
N ILE A 409 -3.49 3.35 -18.41
CA ILE A 409 -2.41 3.90 -17.60
C ILE A 409 -1.20 2.97 -17.50
N MET A 410 -1.41 1.66 -17.56
CA MET A 410 -0.34 0.66 -17.48
C MET A 410 0.46 0.51 -18.79
N GLU A 411 0.13 1.22 -19.86
CA GLU A 411 0.98 1.24 -21.05
C GLU A 411 2.37 1.79 -20.68
N PRO A 412 3.43 1.20 -21.24
CA PRO A 412 4.77 1.65 -20.96
C PRO A 412 5.01 3.06 -21.50
N SER A 413 5.88 3.81 -20.83
CA SER A 413 6.09 5.25 -21.03
C SER A 413 7.55 5.70 -20.96
N GLY A 414 7.79 6.98 -21.15
CA GLY A 414 9.14 7.53 -21.07
C GLY A 414 9.08 8.97 -20.64
N PHE A 415 10.22 9.55 -20.26
CA PHE A 415 10.31 10.99 -19.98
C PHE A 415 9.68 11.88 -21.08
N CYS A 416 9.60 11.39 -22.32
CA CYS A 416 9.07 12.14 -23.47
C CYS A 416 7.68 11.68 -23.93
N ARG A 417 7.03 10.76 -23.21
CA ARG A 417 5.67 10.27 -23.49
C ARG A 417 4.95 9.97 -22.17
N ASP A 418 3.94 10.77 -21.85
CA ASP A 418 3.07 10.53 -20.70
C ASP A 418 2.41 9.15 -20.79
N ASN A 419 2.19 8.51 -19.64
CA ASN A 419 1.28 7.38 -19.58
C ASN A 419 -0.12 7.83 -20.01
N PRO A 420 -0.93 6.96 -20.65
CA PRO A 420 -2.29 7.31 -21.01
C PRO A 420 -3.11 7.75 -19.79
N SER A 421 -3.79 8.88 -19.91
CA SER A 421 -4.81 9.33 -18.96
C SER A 421 -6.10 8.51 -19.13
N VAL A 422 -6.02 7.20 -18.94
CA VAL A 422 -7.08 6.22 -19.22
C VAL A 422 -7.00 5.09 -18.21
N GLN A 423 -8.11 4.74 -17.56
CA GLN A 423 -8.21 3.60 -16.64
C GLN A 423 -9.16 2.52 -17.18
N SER A 424 -8.87 1.25 -16.89
CA SER A 424 -9.73 0.12 -17.28
C SER A 424 -10.44 -0.54 -16.10
N ALA A 425 -11.64 -1.04 -16.35
CA ALA A 425 -12.43 -1.74 -15.35
C ALA A 425 -11.74 -3.05 -14.92
N LYS A 426 -11.07 -3.75 -15.83
CA LYS A 426 -10.22 -4.90 -15.52
C LYS A 426 -9.11 -4.55 -14.54
N ASN A 427 -8.37 -3.46 -14.75
CA ASN A 427 -7.30 -3.04 -13.84
C ASN A 427 -7.87 -2.76 -12.45
N CYS A 428 -8.98 -2.03 -12.37
CA CYS A 428 -9.66 -1.73 -11.11
C CYS A 428 -10.03 -2.99 -10.33
N ARG A 429 -10.60 -4.01 -10.99
CA ARG A 429 -10.95 -5.29 -10.34
C ARG A 429 -9.71 -6.08 -9.91
N SER A 430 -8.64 -5.99 -10.68
CA SER A 430 -7.44 -6.82 -10.53
C SER A 430 -6.39 -6.24 -9.58
N ALA A 431 -6.43 -4.93 -9.33
CA ALA A 431 -5.50 -4.23 -8.45
C ALA A 431 -5.43 -4.90 -7.07
N SER A 432 -4.24 -5.33 -6.66
CA SER A 432 -4.06 -6.06 -5.42
C SER A 432 -2.72 -5.73 -4.78
N SER A 433 -2.72 -5.59 -3.46
CA SER A 433 -1.49 -5.43 -2.68
C SER A 433 -1.81 -5.78 -1.22
N PRO A 434 -0.87 -6.39 -0.48
CA PRO A 434 -0.98 -6.54 0.98
C PRO A 434 -1.15 -5.20 1.72
N LEU A 435 -0.77 -4.08 1.09
CA LEU A 435 -0.86 -2.73 1.66
C LEU A 435 -2.27 -2.13 1.57
N ILE A 436 -3.20 -2.77 0.84
CA ILE A 436 -4.59 -2.32 0.80
C ILE A 436 -5.29 -2.67 2.11
N TYR A 437 -5.96 -1.68 2.69
CA TYR A 437 -6.84 -1.85 3.84
C TYR A 437 -8.20 -1.20 3.59
N SER A 438 -9.18 -1.52 4.44
CA SER A 438 -10.52 -0.95 4.34
C SER A 438 -10.58 0.43 4.99
N GLY A 439 -11.05 1.43 4.24
CA GLY A 439 -11.19 2.79 4.73
C GLY A 439 -12.47 3.48 4.28
N ARG A 440 -12.52 4.80 4.49
CA ARG A 440 -13.62 5.66 4.05
C ARG A 440 -13.08 6.64 3.02
N ALA A 441 -13.60 6.54 1.80
CA ALA A 441 -13.43 7.53 0.75
C ALA A 441 -14.70 7.53 -0.12
N THR A 442 -14.87 8.60 -0.88
CA THR A 442 -15.92 8.69 -1.90
C THR A 442 -15.23 8.64 -3.24
N CYS A 443 -15.47 7.58 -4.01
CA CYS A 443 -15.06 7.54 -5.41
C CYS A 443 -16.24 7.87 -6.31
N THR A 444 -16.04 8.72 -7.31
CA THR A 444 -17.12 9.19 -8.19
C THR A 444 -16.90 8.90 -9.67
N GLY A 445 -15.67 8.60 -10.05
CA GLY A 445 -15.29 8.28 -11.41
C GLY A 445 -15.81 6.93 -11.90
N SER A 446 -15.67 6.72 -13.21
CA SER A 446 -15.96 5.45 -13.90
C SER A 446 -14.80 5.09 -14.82
N PRO A 447 -14.52 3.79 -15.02
CA PRO A 447 -13.42 3.40 -15.90
C PRO A 447 -13.68 3.87 -17.32
N ASP A 448 -12.63 4.30 -18.00
CA ASP A 448 -12.68 4.75 -19.39
C ASP A 448 -12.85 3.56 -20.35
N ILE A 449 -12.29 2.39 -19.97
CA ILE A 449 -12.42 1.11 -20.68
C ILE A 449 -13.29 0.17 -19.83
N THR A 450 -14.35 -0.38 -20.42
CA THR A 450 -15.39 -1.15 -19.71
C THR A 450 -15.13 -2.67 -19.63
N ASP A 451 -13.90 -3.10 -19.88
CA ASP A 451 -13.50 -4.50 -20.04
C ASP A 451 -13.64 -5.37 -18.78
#